data_AF-A0A941WEG7-F1
#
_entry.id   AF-A0A941WEG7-F1
#
_cell.length_a   1.000
_cell.length_b   1.000
_cell.length_c   1.000
_cell.angle_alpha   90.00
_cell.angle_beta   90.00
_cell.angle_gamma   90.00
#
_symmetry.space_group_name_H-M   'P 1'
#
loop_
_entity.id
_entity.type
_entity.pdbx_description
1 polymer ?
#
loop_
_entity_poly.entity_id
_entity_poly.type
_entity_poly.pdbx_seq_one_letter_code
_entity_poly.pdbx_strand_id
1 'polypeptide(L)'
;MEKKLLHEKVWMWIVFAIFVLYSLTLIFPFVWCFYNSFKANDEFFLYVWSLPKEWLFSNWVDSFTLSVNGVNILGMYGNSIFMTVACTGISIMMSAMTSYIIAKYRFRG
;
A
#
# COMPACT_ATOMS: atom_id res chain seq x y z
N MET A 1 13.38 -32.21 -29.46
CA MET A 1 13.31 -31.65 -28.09
C MET A 1 13.61 -30.15 -28.05
N GLU A 2 14.61 -29.64 -28.79
CA GLU A 2 14.98 -28.20 -28.76
C GLU A 2 13.87 -27.20 -29.15
N LYS A 3 12.99 -27.52 -30.12
CA LYS A 3 11.91 -26.60 -30.52
C LYS A 3 10.85 -26.35 -29.43
N LYS A 4 10.60 -27.33 -28.55
CA LYS A 4 9.69 -27.15 -27.39
C LYS A 4 10.29 -26.19 -26.36
N LEU A 5 11.61 -26.33 -26.10
CA LEU A 5 12.37 -25.43 -25.22
C LEU A 5 12.40 -23.98 -25.72
N LEU A 6 12.51 -23.75 -27.03
CA LEU A 6 12.47 -22.39 -27.59
C LEU A 6 11.09 -21.74 -27.47
N HIS A 7 10.01 -22.49 -27.75
CA HIS A 7 8.64 -22.00 -27.62
C HIS A 7 8.32 -21.62 -26.16
N GLU A 8 8.71 -22.46 -25.19
CA GLU A 8 8.56 -22.18 -23.76
C GLU A 8 9.35 -20.94 -23.33
N LYS A 9 10.58 -20.77 -23.81
CA LYS A 9 11.38 -19.58 -23.51
C LYS A 9 10.76 -18.30 -24.07
N VAL A 10 10.30 -18.31 -25.32
CA VAL A 10 9.64 -17.14 -25.92
C VAL A 10 8.36 -16.79 -25.18
N TRP A 11 7.56 -17.80 -24.81
CA TRP A 11 6.35 -17.59 -24.01
C TRP A 11 6.66 -16.99 -22.64
N MET A 12 7.69 -17.48 -21.94
CA MET A 12 8.13 -16.91 -20.67
C MET A 12 8.53 -15.43 -20.79
N TRP A 13 9.26 -15.04 -21.85
CA TRP A 13 9.64 -13.65 -22.07
C TRP A 13 8.43 -12.74 -22.32
N ILE A 14 7.43 -13.23 -23.05
CA ILE A 14 6.18 -12.50 -23.29
C ILE A 14 5.43 -12.30 -21.97
N VAL A 15 5.24 -13.36 -21.19
CA VAL A 15 4.58 -13.29 -19.88
C VAL A 15 5.35 -12.36 -18.93
N PHE A 16 6.68 -12.43 -18.93
CA PHE A 16 7.53 -11.54 -18.13
C PHE A 16 7.36 -10.08 -18.54
N ALA A 17 7.36 -9.76 -19.83
CA ALA A 17 7.13 -8.41 -20.32
C ALA A 17 5.76 -7.86 -19.89
N ILE A 18 4.72 -8.68 -19.92
CA ILE A 18 3.38 -8.31 -19.45
C ILE A 18 3.39 -8.01 -17.94
N PHE A 19 4.04 -8.85 -17.13
CA PHE A 19 4.15 -8.60 -15.69
C PHE A 19 4.99 -7.36 -15.36
N VAL A 20 6.02 -7.06 -16.14
CA VAL A 20 6.79 -5.82 -15.99
C VAL A 20 5.91 -4.62 -16.29
N LEU A 21 5.16 -4.63 -17.39
CA LEU A 21 4.21 -3.55 -17.71
C LEU A 21 3.17 -3.38 -16.62
N TYR A 22 2.62 -4.47 -16.09
CA TYR A 22 1.67 -4.44 -14.97
C TYR A 22 2.31 -3.91 -13.68
N SER A 23 3.57 -4.25 -13.40
CA SER A 23 4.30 -3.69 -12.26
C SER A 23 4.49 -2.18 -12.40
N LEU A 24 4.77 -1.68 -13.60
CA LEU A 24 4.90 -0.24 -13.85
C LEU A 24 3.59 0.52 -13.61
N THR A 25 2.44 -0.05 -13.95
CA THR A 25 1.13 0.60 -13.67
C THR A 25 0.85 0.68 -12.17
N LEU A 26 1.31 -0.30 -11.39
CA LEU A 26 1.20 -0.27 -9.93
C LEU A 26 2.18 0.73 -9.28
N ILE A 27 3.38 0.88 -9.82
CA ILE A 27 4.40 1.82 -9.32
C ILE A 27 4.06 3.27 -9.66
N PHE A 28 3.44 3.51 -10.81
CA PHE A 28 3.06 4.84 -11.30
C PHE A 28 2.37 5.74 -10.25
N PRO A 29 1.29 5.33 -9.55
CA PRO A 29 0.64 6.16 -8.54
C PRO A 29 1.53 6.47 -7.34
N PHE A 30 2.48 5.59 -7.00
CA PHE A 30 3.44 5.86 -5.91
C PHE A 30 4.45 6.93 -6.29
N VAL A 31 5.00 6.86 -7.51
CA VAL A 31 5.91 7.90 -8.02
C VAL A 31 5.16 9.22 -8.13
N TRP A 32 3.92 9.18 -8.60
CA TRP A 32 3.04 10.33 -8.67
C TRP A 32 2.80 10.97 -7.29
N CYS A 33 2.43 10.17 -6.30
CA CYS A 33 2.25 10.64 -4.92
C CYS A 33 3.55 11.22 -4.34
N PHE A 34 4.68 10.56 -4.60
CA PHE A 34 5.98 10.96 -4.10
C PHE A 34 6.37 12.37 -4.55
N TYR A 35 6.34 12.67 -5.85
CA TYR A 35 6.70 14.01 -6.30
C TYR A 35 5.66 15.07 -5.93
N ASN A 36 4.38 14.70 -5.83
CA ASN A 36 3.33 15.63 -5.38
C ASN A 36 3.50 16.02 -3.90
N SER A 37 4.10 15.17 -3.06
CA SER A 37 4.36 15.50 -1.65
C SER A 37 5.27 16.72 -1.45
N PHE A 38 6.08 17.06 -2.46
CA PHE A 38 6.99 18.21 -2.43
C PHE A 38 6.38 19.49 -3.01
N LYS A 39 5.13 19.47 -3.48
CA LYS A 39 4.47 20.66 -4.05
C LYS A 39 3.86 21.55 -2.98
N ALA A 40 3.68 22.83 -3.31
CA ALA A 40 2.86 23.73 -2.51
C ALA A 40 1.37 23.35 -2.63
N ASN A 41 0.55 23.68 -1.63
CA ASN A 41 -0.88 23.31 -1.60
C ASN A 41 -1.64 23.88 -2.80
N ASP A 42 -1.43 25.16 -3.12
CA ASP A 42 -2.01 25.85 -4.27
C ASP A 42 -1.57 25.24 -5.61
N GLU A 43 -0.29 24.90 -5.75
CA GLU A 43 0.24 24.22 -6.93
C GLU A 43 -0.34 22.82 -7.11
N PHE A 44 -0.56 22.09 -6.00
CA PHE A 44 -1.21 20.78 -6.03
C PHE A 44 -2.65 20.88 -6.56
N PHE A 45 -3.44 21.86 -6.11
CA PHE A 45 -4.83 22.01 -6.57
C PHE A 45 -4.97 22.52 -8.01
N LEU A 46 -4.07 23.40 -8.45
CA LEU A 46 -4.12 24.00 -9.79
C LEU A 46 -3.43 23.16 -10.86
N TYR A 47 -2.34 22.47 -10.51
CA TYR A 47 -1.47 21.74 -11.45
C TYR A 47 -1.10 20.34 -10.94
N VAL A 48 -2.14 19.52 -10.74
CA VAL A 48 -2.07 18.14 -10.23
C VAL A 48 -1.08 17.26 -11.02
N TRP A 49 -1.07 17.37 -12.35
CA TRP A 49 -0.26 16.52 -13.24
C TRP A 49 1.12 17.09 -13.58
N SER A 50 1.40 18.35 -13.23
CA SER A 50 2.70 18.98 -13.51
C SER A 50 3.80 18.40 -12.62
N LEU A 51 5.06 18.51 -13.03
CA LEU A 51 6.18 18.37 -12.10
C LEU A 51 6.22 19.58 -11.14
N PRO A 52 6.73 19.40 -9.91
CA PRO A 52 6.89 20.49 -8.96
C PRO A 52 7.81 21.56 -9.52
N LYS A 53 7.38 22.82 -9.50
CA LYS A 53 8.23 23.97 -9.87
C LYS A 53 9.34 24.19 -8.85
N GLU A 54 9.01 24.02 -7.58
CA GLU A 54 9.95 24.08 -6.45
C GLU A 54 9.80 22.82 -5.58
N TRP A 55 10.92 22.28 -5.12
CA TRP A 55 10.94 21.08 -4.28
C TRP A 55 10.88 21.51 -2.80
N LEU A 56 9.69 21.46 -2.20
CA LEU A 56 9.48 21.87 -0.79
C LEU A 56 9.75 20.69 0.16
N PHE A 57 10.99 20.58 0.61
CA PHE A 57 11.37 19.63 1.67
C PHE A 57 10.83 20.04 3.05
N SER A 58 10.47 21.32 3.24
CA SER A 58 9.83 21.82 4.46
C SER A 58 8.52 21.10 4.76
N ASN A 59 7.75 20.75 3.72
CA ASN A 59 6.47 20.03 3.87
C ASN A 59 6.60 18.76 4.72
N TRP A 60 7.71 18.04 4.60
CA TRP A 60 7.95 16.83 5.39
C TRP A 60 8.16 17.15 6.87
N VAL A 61 8.94 18.19 7.18
CA VAL A 61 9.19 18.62 8.56
C VAL A 61 7.93 19.21 9.18
N ASP A 62 7.27 20.10 8.45
CA ASP A 62 6.04 20.77 8.86
C ASP A 62 4.93 19.75 9.15
N SER A 63 4.84 18.69 8.34
CA SER A 63 3.89 17.59 8.56
C SER A 63 4.09 16.94 9.92
N PHE A 64 5.32 16.68 10.39
CA PHE A 64 5.51 16.07 11.72
C PHE A 64 5.17 17.00 12.89
N THR A 65 5.22 18.31 12.67
CA THR A 65 4.86 19.33 13.67
C THR A 65 3.37 19.67 13.67
N LEU A 66 2.66 19.27 12.63
CA LEU A 66 1.24 19.54 12.47
C LEU A 66 0.45 18.79 13.55
N SER A 67 -0.30 19.56 14.33
CA SER A 67 -1.18 19.03 15.36
C SER A 67 -2.63 19.36 14.99
N VAL A 68 -3.48 18.34 14.99
CA VAL A 68 -4.91 18.49 14.76
C VAL A 68 -5.61 18.12 16.06
N ASN A 69 -6.41 19.03 16.61
CA ASN A 69 -7.10 18.85 17.89
C ASN A 69 -6.17 18.48 19.06
N GLY A 70 -4.95 19.04 19.09
CA GLY A 70 -3.96 18.79 20.14
C GLY A 70 -3.28 17.41 20.04
N VAL A 71 -3.56 16.63 19.00
CA VAL A 71 -2.90 15.36 18.74
C VAL A 71 -1.90 15.54 17.59
N ASN A 72 -0.64 15.23 17.88
CA ASN A 72 0.41 15.23 16.86
C ASN A 72 0.25 14.02 15.94
N ILE A 73 0.81 14.11 14.73
CA ILE A 73 0.82 13.01 13.76
C ILE A 73 1.35 11.69 14.36
N LEU A 74 2.34 11.74 15.27
CA LEU A 74 2.82 10.55 15.98
C LEU A 74 1.73 9.88 16.84
N GLY A 75 0.86 10.67 17.48
CA GLY A 75 -0.28 10.15 18.23
C GLY A 75 -1.32 9.50 17.33
N MET A 76 -1.56 10.06 16.14
CA MET A 76 -2.46 9.47 15.14
C MET A 76 -1.94 8.12 14.61
N TYR A 77 -0.64 8.02 14.35
CA TYR A 77 0.01 6.76 14.01
C TYR A 77 -0.09 5.74 15.14
N GLY A 78 0.17 6.16 16.39
CA GLY A 78 0.05 5.30 17.57
C GLY A 78 -1.35 4.71 17.73
N ASN A 79 -2.39 5.54 17.59
CA ASN A 79 -3.78 5.10 17.66
C ASN A 79 -4.12 4.10 16.53
N SER A 80 -3.65 4.35 15.31
CA SER A 80 -3.89 3.47 14.16
C SER A 80 -3.22 2.11 14.32
N ILE A 81 -1.96 2.09 14.81
CA ILE A 81 -1.22 0.87 15.08
C ILE A 81 -1.92 0.07 16.18
N PHE A 82 -2.28 0.73 17.28
CA PHE A 82 -2.97 0.10 18.40
C PHE A 82 -4.30 -0.52 17.96
N MET A 83 -5.14 0.23 17.24
CA MET A 83 -6.41 -0.28 16.71
C MET A 83 -6.18 -1.47 15.77
N THR A 84 -5.22 -1.37 14.85
CA THR A 84 -4.95 -2.44 13.88
C THR A 84 -4.51 -3.72 14.57
N VAL A 85 -3.58 -3.64 15.52
CA VAL A 85 -3.07 -4.82 16.26
C VAL A 85 -4.15 -5.41 17.15
N ALA A 86 -4.89 -4.58 17.90
CA ALA A 86 -5.94 -5.05 18.78
C ALA A 86 -7.08 -5.73 18.00
N CYS A 87 -7.59 -5.10 16.95
CA CYS A 87 -8.65 -5.66 16.12
C CYS A 87 -8.21 -6.94 15.41
N THR A 88 -7.02 -6.96 14.81
CA THR A 88 -6.50 -8.15 14.13
C THR A 88 -6.28 -9.30 15.11
N GLY A 89 -5.71 -9.02 16.29
CA GLY A 89 -5.49 -10.03 17.32
C GLY A 89 -6.79 -10.66 17.81
N ILE A 90 -7.80 -9.85 18.13
CA ILE A 90 -9.13 -10.33 18.53
C ILE A 90 -9.78 -11.13 17.39
N SER A 91 -9.68 -10.65 16.15
CA SER A 91 -10.25 -11.33 14.98
C SER A 91 -9.64 -12.71 14.78
N ILE A 92 -8.31 -12.83 14.84
CA ILE A 92 -7.62 -14.12 14.71
C ILE A 92 -8.02 -15.06 15.85
N MET A 93 -8.10 -14.57 17.09
CA MET A 93 -8.48 -15.40 18.24
C MET A 93 -9.89 -15.97 18.06
N MET A 94 -10.85 -15.13 17.66
CA MET A 94 -12.23 -15.57 17.40
C MET A 94 -12.29 -16.57 16.25
N SER A 95 -11.66 -16.27 15.12
CA SER A 95 -11.60 -17.18 13.97
C SER A 95 -10.94 -18.52 14.31
N ALA A 96 -9.89 -18.52 15.13
CA ALA A 96 -9.22 -19.75 15.57
C ALA A 96 -10.13 -20.61 16.47
N MET A 97 -10.83 -19.98 17.43
CA MET A 97 -11.79 -20.68 18.30
C MET A 97 -12.93 -21.31 17.51
N THR A 98 -13.53 -20.55 16.58
CA THR A 98 -14.60 -21.07 15.70
C THR A 98 -14.09 -22.19 14.80
N SER A 99 -12.92 -22.02 14.18
CA SER A 99 -12.30 -23.04 13.31
C SER A 99 -12.01 -24.34 14.07
N TYR A 100 -11.51 -24.26 15.30
CA TYR A 100 -11.23 -25.44 16.13
C TYR A 100 -12.50 -26.25 16.42
N ILE A 101 -13.60 -25.55 16.76
CA ILE A 101 -14.89 -26.17 17.00
C ILE A 101 -15.33 -26.89 15.71
N ILE A 102 -15.33 -26.19 14.57
CA ILE A 102 -15.71 -26.73 13.26
C ILE A 102 -14.87 -27.97 12.87
N ALA A 103 -13.56 -27.94 13.11
CA ALA A 103 -12.65 -29.00 12.69
C ALA A 103 -12.75 -30.26 13.55
N LYS A 104 -13.02 -30.13 14.86
CA LYS A 104 -12.91 -31.25 15.81
C LYS A 104 -14.24 -31.85 16.24
N TYR A 105 -15.31 -31.07 16.25
CA TYR A 105 -16.63 -31.56 16.63
C TYR A 105 -17.45 -31.92 15.38
N ARG A 106 -18.26 -32.98 15.49
CA ARG A 106 -19.23 -33.30 14.43
C ARG A 106 -20.53 -32.57 14.73
N PHE A 107 -20.86 -31.59 13.90
CA PHE A 107 -22.15 -30.92 13.93
C PHE A 107 -23.18 -31.79 13.24
N ARG A 108 -24.39 -31.80 13.77
CA ARG A 108 -25.56 -32.20 12.99
C ARG A 108 -25.85 -31.04 12.04
N GLY A 109 -25.50 -31.21 10.78
CA GLY A 109 -26.06 -30.40 9.69
C GLY A 109 -27.56 -30.61 9.60
#